data_AF-A0A7M2YUY8-F1
#
_entry.id   AF-A0A7M2YUY8-F1
#
_cell.length_a   1.000
_cell.length_b   1.000
_cell.length_c   1.000
_cell.angle_alpha   90.00
_cell.angle_beta   90.00
_cell.angle_gamma   90.00
#
_symmetry.space_group_name_H-M   'P 1'
#
loop_
_entity.id
_entity.type
_entity.pdbx_description
1 polymer ?
#
loop_
_entity_poly.entity_id
_entity_poly.type
_entity_poly.pdbx_seq_one_letter_code
_entity_poly.pdbx_strand_id
1 'polypeptide(L)'
;MSLERALALAAERLGVAYPNPTVGAVVEHGGEVVGEGVTEPYGGRHGEIVALAAAGERALGATLYVTMEPCAHHGRTPPCVDAIRAAGIARVVAGCLDPDPEAAGGLDALRAAGVEVELDDRFEARRQNEAWRTWKALGRPFVTCKAAATLDGRVTVPGVRWVTGAPSRRLVHELRAASDAVAVGMGTVRADAPRLDARDVPVTRQPRRLAFGRGPLPDGCELELRSGPLAEELAALAAEGVQSLLLEGGPTLATAFLEQGLVDRLLLFVAPLLSGDGPRLLGDLAAPVGLTRLSARQVGDDVLLEAYVREP
;
A
#
# COMPACT_ATOMS: atom_id res chain seq x y z
N MET A 1 -15.83 -14.63 -10.71
CA MET A 1 -15.65 -15.49 -9.54
C MET A 1 -14.17 -15.83 -9.29
N SER A 2 -13.43 -16.41 -10.24
CA SER A 2 -12.10 -16.97 -9.94
C SER A 2 -11.00 -15.92 -9.71
N LEU A 3 -11.05 -14.75 -10.37
CA LEU A 3 -10.16 -13.63 -10.02
C LEU A 3 -10.48 -13.03 -8.62
N GLU A 4 -11.75 -13.01 -8.21
CA GLU A 4 -12.14 -12.57 -6.86
C GLU A 4 -11.61 -13.54 -5.79
N ARG A 5 -11.61 -14.84 -6.10
CA ARG A 5 -10.98 -15.84 -5.23
C ARG A 5 -9.47 -15.64 -5.14
N ALA A 6 -8.80 -15.35 -6.25
CA ALA A 6 -7.37 -15.02 -6.24
C ALA A 6 -7.06 -13.77 -5.38
N LEU A 7 -7.88 -12.71 -5.48
CA LEU A 7 -7.78 -11.52 -4.62
C LEU A 7 -8.00 -11.85 -3.14
N ALA A 8 -8.99 -12.70 -2.81
CA ALA A 8 -9.26 -13.14 -1.44
C ALA A 8 -8.08 -13.93 -0.85
N LEU A 9 -7.51 -14.88 -1.61
CA LEU A 9 -6.33 -15.65 -1.20
C LEU A 9 -5.13 -14.74 -0.90
N ALA A 10 -4.91 -13.72 -1.73
CA ALA A 10 -3.85 -12.76 -1.50
C ALA A 10 -4.10 -11.88 -0.27
N ALA A 11 -5.35 -11.45 -0.04
CA ALA A 11 -5.74 -10.64 1.11
C ALA A 11 -5.44 -11.35 2.45
N GLU A 12 -5.64 -12.67 2.52
CA GLU A 12 -5.35 -13.50 3.70
C GLU A 12 -3.84 -13.60 4.01
N ARG A 13 -2.97 -13.23 3.08
CA ARG A 13 -1.51 -13.37 3.17
C ARG A 13 -0.75 -12.05 2.98
N LEU A 14 -1.43 -10.91 3.04
CA LEU A 14 -0.79 -9.60 2.91
C LEU A 14 0.38 -9.45 3.89
N GLY A 15 1.51 -8.97 3.37
CA GLY A 15 2.74 -8.76 4.14
C GLY A 15 3.59 -10.01 4.37
N VAL A 16 3.11 -11.22 4.08
CA VAL A 16 3.88 -12.46 4.25
C VAL A 16 5.04 -12.55 3.25
N ALA A 17 4.81 -12.12 2.01
CA ALA A 17 5.83 -12.12 0.95
C ALA A 17 6.80 -10.93 1.03
N TYR A 18 6.57 -9.96 1.94
CA TYR A 18 7.37 -8.74 2.03
C TYR A 18 8.88 -9.05 2.08
N PRO A 19 9.73 -8.35 1.30
CA PRO A 19 9.45 -7.15 0.51
C PRO A 19 8.89 -7.39 -0.91
N ASN A 20 8.60 -8.64 -1.31
CA ASN A 20 8.01 -8.95 -2.61
C ASN A 20 6.49 -8.70 -2.61
N PRO A 21 5.87 -8.52 -3.79
CA PRO A 21 4.42 -8.38 -3.87
C PRO A 21 3.74 -9.69 -3.49
N THR A 22 2.59 -9.59 -2.84
CA THR A 22 1.72 -10.75 -2.61
C THR A 22 0.89 -10.93 -3.87
N VAL A 23 0.92 -12.10 -4.50
CA VAL A 23 0.14 -12.41 -5.71
C VAL A 23 -0.67 -13.66 -5.44
N GLY A 24 -1.99 -13.55 -5.58
CA GLY A 24 -2.90 -14.71 -5.57
C GLY A 24 -3.11 -15.23 -6.99
N ALA A 25 -3.29 -16.55 -7.10
CA ALA A 25 -3.51 -17.26 -8.34
C ALA A 25 -4.48 -18.44 -8.16
N VAL A 26 -5.33 -18.67 -9.15
CA VAL A 26 -6.32 -19.76 -9.18
C VAL A 26 -6.31 -20.38 -10.56
N VAL A 27 -6.21 -21.71 -10.63
CA VAL A 27 -6.35 -22.49 -11.86
C VAL A 27 -7.74 -23.11 -11.88
N GLU A 28 -8.50 -22.84 -12.95
CA GLU A 28 -9.84 -23.36 -13.17
C GLU A 28 -9.90 -24.20 -14.45
N HIS A 29 -10.48 -25.40 -14.37
CA HIS A 29 -10.67 -26.28 -15.50
C HIS A 29 -12.09 -26.86 -15.49
N GLY A 30 -12.84 -26.71 -16.58
CA GLY A 30 -14.21 -27.24 -16.68
C GLY A 30 -15.21 -26.58 -15.71
N GLY A 31 -14.93 -25.34 -15.25
CA GLY A 31 -15.73 -24.64 -14.25
C GLY A 31 -15.40 -25.00 -12.80
N GLU A 32 -14.39 -25.84 -12.56
CA GLU A 32 -13.95 -26.22 -11.22
C GLU A 32 -12.58 -25.64 -10.90
N VAL A 33 -12.38 -25.18 -9.65
CA VAL A 33 -11.07 -24.79 -9.16
C VAL A 33 -10.23 -26.05 -8.93
N VAL A 34 -9.13 -26.17 -9.67
CA VAL A 34 -8.24 -27.33 -9.63
C VAL A 34 -6.91 -27.02 -8.92
N GLY A 35 -6.56 -25.76 -8.74
CA GLY A 35 -5.38 -25.33 -7.99
C GLY A 35 -5.52 -23.90 -7.47
N GLU A 36 -4.98 -23.65 -6.27
CA GLU A 36 -4.94 -22.34 -5.64
C GLU A 36 -3.52 -22.06 -5.16
N GLY A 37 -3.10 -20.81 -5.24
CA GLY A 37 -1.77 -20.40 -4.86
C GLY A 37 -1.70 -18.94 -4.46
N VAL A 38 -0.72 -18.66 -3.61
CA VAL A 38 -0.38 -17.31 -3.15
C VAL A 38 1.13 -17.26 -2.95
N THR A 39 1.74 -16.12 -3.26
CA THR A 39 3.19 -15.92 -3.11
C THR A 39 3.63 -16.36 -1.71
N GLU A 40 4.63 -17.25 -1.68
CA GLU A 40 5.23 -17.74 -0.44
C GLU A 40 6.11 -16.65 0.22
N PRO A 41 6.55 -16.85 1.49
CA PRO A 41 7.47 -15.92 2.13
C PRO A 41 8.71 -15.62 1.28
N TYR A 42 9.33 -14.45 1.50
CA TYR A 42 10.43 -13.95 0.68
C TYR A 42 11.47 -15.02 0.31
N GLY A 43 11.69 -15.19 -1.00
CA GLY A 43 12.56 -16.22 -1.57
C GLY A 43 11.86 -17.55 -1.91
N GLY A 44 10.57 -17.70 -1.58
CA GLY A 44 9.72 -18.81 -1.96
C GLY A 44 9.13 -18.68 -3.37
N ARG A 45 8.17 -19.56 -3.68
CA ARG A 45 7.51 -19.63 -4.99
C ARG A 45 6.48 -18.52 -5.17
N HIS A 46 6.31 -18.07 -6.41
CA HIS A 46 5.25 -17.12 -6.78
C HIS A 46 3.88 -17.80 -6.74
N GLY A 47 2.81 -17.01 -6.61
CA GLY A 47 1.44 -17.53 -6.50
C GLY A 47 1.07 -18.45 -7.66
N GLU A 48 1.47 -18.09 -8.88
CA GLU A 48 1.27 -18.87 -10.10
C GLU A 48 1.89 -20.25 -9.99
N ILE A 49 3.15 -20.33 -9.52
CA ILE A 49 3.87 -21.60 -9.38
C ILE A 49 3.21 -22.49 -8.32
N VAL A 50 2.75 -21.90 -7.21
CA VAL A 50 2.01 -22.64 -6.17
C VAL A 50 0.69 -23.18 -6.73
N ALA A 51 -0.07 -22.36 -7.45
CA ALA A 51 -1.35 -22.75 -8.02
C ALA A 51 -1.21 -23.83 -9.11
N LEU A 52 -0.22 -23.71 -9.99
CA LEU A 52 0.09 -24.71 -11.02
C LEU A 52 0.52 -26.04 -10.40
N ALA A 53 1.35 -26.01 -9.36
CA ALA A 53 1.75 -27.22 -8.64
C ALA A 53 0.55 -27.91 -7.97
N ALA A 54 -0.38 -27.15 -7.40
CA ALA A 54 -1.61 -27.69 -6.82
C ALA A 54 -2.56 -28.28 -7.89
N ALA A 55 -2.60 -27.68 -9.08
CA ALA A 55 -3.41 -28.18 -10.21
C ALA A 55 -2.85 -29.48 -10.81
N GLY A 56 -1.52 -29.64 -10.85
CA GLY A 56 -0.87 -30.79 -11.47
C GLY A 56 -1.27 -30.93 -12.95
N GLU A 57 -1.51 -32.16 -13.41
CA GLU A 57 -1.91 -32.44 -14.79
C GLU A 57 -3.25 -31.79 -15.19
N ARG A 58 -4.09 -31.41 -14.22
CA ARG A 58 -5.37 -30.73 -14.49
C ARG A 58 -5.19 -29.29 -14.97
N ALA A 59 -3.97 -28.75 -14.95
CA ALA A 59 -3.66 -27.44 -15.53
C ALA A 59 -3.69 -27.44 -17.07
N LEU A 60 -3.52 -28.60 -17.72
CA LEU A 60 -3.52 -28.69 -19.18
C LEU A 60 -4.89 -28.27 -19.73
N GLY A 61 -4.89 -27.24 -20.59
CA GLY A 61 -6.10 -26.66 -21.17
C GLY A 61 -6.90 -25.75 -20.23
N ALA A 62 -6.43 -25.51 -19.00
CA ALA A 62 -7.13 -24.74 -18.00
C ALA A 62 -6.99 -23.21 -18.19
N THR A 63 -7.76 -22.45 -17.42
CA THR A 63 -7.61 -21.00 -17.26
C THR A 63 -6.89 -20.67 -15.96
N LEU A 64 -5.86 -19.84 -16.01
CA LEU A 64 -5.20 -19.26 -14.85
C LEU A 64 -5.72 -17.84 -14.59
N TYR A 65 -6.28 -17.59 -13.41
CA TYR A 65 -6.62 -16.26 -12.91
C TYR A 65 -5.53 -15.81 -11.94
N VAL A 66 -4.96 -14.62 -12.16
CA VAL A 66 -3.84 -14.12 -11.35
C VAL A 66 -4.04 -12.64 -11.01
N THR A 67 -3.73 -12.26 -9.78
CA THR A 67 -3.96 -10.87 -9.31
C THR A 67 -3.03 -9.83 -9.94
N MET A 68 -1.87 -10.23 -10.45
CA MET A 68 -0.89 -9.37 -11.12
C MET A 68 -0.30 -10.11 -12.32
N GLU A 69 0.12 -9.39 -13.35
CA GLU A 69 0.78 -9.94 -14.53
C GLU A 69 1.92 -10.92 -14.15
N PRO A 70 1.95 -12.12 -14.74
CA PRO A 70 3.02 -13.08 -14.50
C PRO A 70 4.38 -12.55 -14.96
N CYS A 71 5.42 -12.74 -14.16
CA CYS A 71 6.75 -12.22 -14.49
C CYS A 71 7.34 -12.86 -15.76
N ALA A 72 7.91 -12.02 -16.64
CA ALA A 72 8.59 -12.43 -17.87
C ALA A 72 10.11 -12.59 -17.72
N HIS A 73 10.69 -12.08 -16.63
CA HIS A 73 12.13 -12.02 -16.44
C HIS A 73 12.67 -13.17 -15.59
N HIS A 74 13.92 -13.54 -15.86
CA HIS A 74 14.64 -14.49 -15.03
C HIS A 74 15.31 -13.75 -13.87
N GLY A 75 14.69 -13.81 -12.69
CA GLY A 75 15.23 -13.26 -11.45
C GLY A 75 15.99 -14.33 -10.66
N ARG A 76 15.63 -14.49 -9.38
CA ARG A 76 16.11 -15.60 -8.53
C ARG A 76 15.50 -16.95 -8.90
N THR A 77 14.30 -16.91 -9.47
CA THR A 77 13.52 -18.04 -9.94
C THR A 77 13.30 -17.90 -11.45
N PRO A 78 13.07 -19.02 -12.17
CA PRO A 78 12.62 -18.97 -13.55
C PRO A 78 11.32 -18.16 -13.69
N PRO A 79 11.09 -17.52 -14.85
CA PRO A 79 9.93 -16.68 -15.05
C PRO A 79 8.62 -17.49 -15.03
N CYS A 80 7.56 -16.89 -14.51
CA CYS A 80 6.26 -17.57 -14.41
C CYS A 80 5.67 -17.88 -15.78
N VAL A 81 5.95 -17.06 -16.81
CA VAL A 81 5.49 -17.32 -18.17
C VAL A 81 5.97 -18.67 -18.71
N ASP A 82 7.17 -19.11 -18.36
CA ASP A 82 7.70 -20.41 -18.80
C ASP A 82 6.96 -21.57 -18.12
N ALA A 83 6.69 -21.45 -16.82
CA ALA A 83 5.93 -22.45 -16.08
C ALA A 83 4.48 -22.55 -16.56
N ILE A 84 3.84 -21.42 -16.85
CA ILE A 84 2.48 -21.36 -17.39
C ILE A 84 2.40 -22.08 -18.75
N ARG A 85 3.38 -21.82 -19.63
CA ARG A 85 3.48 -22.50 -20.93
C ARG A 85 3.74 -23.99 -20.80
N ALA A 86 4.67 -24.38 -19.93
CA ALA A 86 5.00 -25.78 -19.69
C ALA A 86 3.82 -26.57 -19.11
N ALA A 87 2.98 -25.93 -18.28
CA ALA A 87 1.76 -26.52 -17.73
C ALA A 87 0.63 -26.65 -18.77
N GLY A 88 0.76 -26.06 -19.96
CA GLY A 88 -0.24 -26.12 -21.01
C GLY A 88 -1.51 -25.32 -20.70
N ILE A 89 -1.40 -24.23 -19.93
CA ILE A 89 -2.51 -23.30 -19.68
C ILE A 89 -2.99 -22.72 -21.02
N ALA A 90 -4.30 -22.78 -21.27
CA ALA A 90 -4.90 -22.27 -22.49
C ALA A 90 -5.21 -20.77 -22.42
N ARG A 91 -5.56 -20.27 -21.22
CA ARG A 91 -5.98 -18.89 -21.01
C ARG A 91 -5.46 -18.31 -19.70
N VAL A 92 -5.08 -17.04 -19.70
CA VAL A 92 -4.66 -16.28 -18.52
C VAL A 92 -5.52 -15.02 -18.39
N VAL A 93 -6.05 -14.78 -17.20
CA VAL A 93 -6.77 -13.56 -16.82
C VAL A 93 -6.00 -12.87 -15.70
N ALA A 94 -5.46 -11.68 -15.97
CA ALA A 94 -4.69 -10.91 -14.99
C ALA A 94 -5.49 -9.73 -14.43
N GLY A 95 -5.37 -9.48 -13.13
CA GLY A 95 -6.08 -8.41 -12.43
C GLY A 95 -5.45 -7.02 -12.58
N CYS A 96 -4.15 -6.94 -12.85
CA CYS A 96 -3.43 -5.71 -13.15
C CYS A 96 -2.09 -6.02 -13.85
N LEU A 97 -1.48 -5.02 -14.49
CA LEU A 97 -0.14 -5.12 -15.06
C LEU A 97 0.95 -5.04 -13.99
N ASP A 98 2.12 -5.62 -14.27
CA ASP A 98 3.29 -5.48 -13.41
C ASP A 98 3.89 -4.08 -13.62
N PRO A 99 4.03 -3.25 -12.56
CA PRO A 99 4.62 -1.91 -12.65
C PRO A 99 6.14 -1.94 -12.82
N ASP A 100 6.80 -3.06 -12.57
CA ASP A 100 8.26 -3.19 -12.67
C ASP A 100 8.67 -3.31 -14.15
N PRO A 101 9.40 -2.32 -14.71
CA PRO A 101 9.83 -2.36 -16.10
C PRO A 101 10.71 -3.56 -16.43
N GLU A 102 11.41 -4.12 -15.42
CA GLU A 102 12.23 -5.32 -15.61
C GLU A 102 11.39 -6.60 -15.69
N ALA A 103 10.19 -6.61 -15.10
CA ALA A 103 9.36 -7.81 -14.98
C ALA A 103 8.13 -7.85 -15.89
N ALA A 104 7.67 -6.68 -16.33
CA ALA A 104 6.52 -6.51 -17.22
C ALA A 104 6.67 -7.20 -18.58
N GLY A 105 5.55 -7.30 -19.31
CA GLY A 105 5.51 -7.88 -20.65
C GLY A 105 5.24 -9.39 -20.67
N GLY A 106 4.91 -9.98 -19.52
CA GLY A 106 4.56 -11.39 -19.41
C GLY A 106 3.24 -11.73 -20.12
N LEU A 107 2.27 -10.83 -20.09
CA LEU A 107 1.01 -11.01 -20.85
C LEU A 107 1.26 -11.04 -22.35
N ASP A 108 2.15 -10.19 -22.85
CA ASP A 108 2.50 -10.15 -24.27
C ASP A 108 3.31 -11.38 -24.69
N ALA A 109 4.24 -11.84 -23.84
CA ALA A 109 5.00 -13.07 -24.05
C ALA A 109 4.07 -14.31 -24.11
N LEU A 110 3.08 -14.39 -23.22
CA LEU A 110 2.07 -15.45 -23.22
C LEU A 110 1.21 -15.42 -24.49
N ARG A 111 0.76 -14.23 -24.91
CA ARG A 111 -0.01 -14.06 -26.14
C ARG A 111 0.78 -14.49 -27.37
N ALA A 112 2.06 -14.11 -27.45
CA ALA A 112 2.96 -14.52 -28.54
C ALA A 112 3.19 -16.05 -28.56
N ALA A 113 3.08 -16.71 -27.41
CA ALA A 113 3.16 -18.16 -27.29
C ALA A 113 1.82 -18.89 -27.56
N GLY A 114 0.76 -18.18 -27.95
CA GLY A 114 -0.53 -18.75 -28.30
C GLY A 114 -1.49 -18.98 -27.12
N VAL A 115 -1.18 -18.45 -25.94
CA VAL A 115 -2.08 -18.44 -24.78
C VAL A 115 -3.09 -17.30 -24.96
N GLU A 116 -4.37 -17.56 -24.72
CA GLU A 116 -5.39 -16.50 -24.67
C GLU A 116 -5.14 -15.62 -23.44
N VAL A 117 -5.12 -14.30 -23.60
CA VAL A 117 -4.80 -13.38 -22.49
C VAL A 117 -5.85 -12.28 -22.39
N GLU A 118 -6.39 -12.11 -21.18
CA GLU A 118 -7.28 -11.03 -20.78
C GLU A 118 -6.67 -10.23 -19.62
N LEU A 119 -6.75 -8.92 -19.71
CA LEU A 119 -6.48 -8.00 -18.61
C LEU A 119 -7.82 -7.49 -18.07
N ASP A 120 -8.23 -8.01 -16.92
CA ASP A 120 -9.38 -7.52 -16.16
C ASP A 120 -8.84 -6.52 -15.12
N ASP A 121 -8.50 -5.32 -15.59
CA ASP A 121 -7.79 -4.29 -14.81
C ASP A 121 -8.66 -3.76 -13.65
N ARG A 122 -8.47 -4.35 -12.46
CA ARG A 122 -9.26 -4.07 -11.25
C ARG A 122 -8.50 -3.20 -10.27
N PHE A 123 -9.21 -2.25 -9.68
CA PHE A 123 -8.68 -1.42 -8.60
C PHE A 123 -8.21 -2.26 -7.41
N GLU A 124 -8.95 -3.31 -7.05
CA GLU A 124 -8.63 -4.20 -5.93
C GLU A 124 -7.28 -4.90 -6.13
N ALA A 125 -6.98 -5.31 -7.37
CA ALA A 125 -5.71 -5.94 -7.74
C ALA A 125 -4.54 -4.96 -7.61
N ARG A 126 -4.71 -3.71 -8.05
CA ARG A 126 -3.69 -2.66 -7.88
C ARG A 126 -3.50 -2.30 -6.41
N ARG A 127 -4.60 -2.12 -5.67
CA ARG A 127 -4.59 -1.77 -4.24
C ARG A 127 -3.87 -2.81 -3.39
N GLN A 128 -4.00 -4.09 -3.71
CA GLN A 128 -3.36 -5.20 -2.99
C GLN A 128 -1.85 -4.98 -2.78
N ASN A 129 -1.17 -4.37 -3.76
CA ASN A 129 0.27 -4.12 -3.72
C ASN A 129 0.63 -2.63 -3.90
N GLU A 130 -0.26 -1.69 -3.58
CA GLU A 130 -0.09 -0.25 -3.86
C GLU A 130 1.27 0.33 -3.44
N ALA A 131 1.79 -0.09 -2.29
CA ALA A 131 3.08 0.33 -1.77
C ALA A 131 4.24 -0.14 -2.67
N TRP A 132 4.27 -1.45 -2.94
CA TRP A 132 5.26 -2.06 -3.82
C TRP A 132 5.17 -1.51 -5.24
N ARG A 133 3.94 -1.32 -5.77
CA ARG A 133 3.72 -0.78 -7.11
C ARG A 133 4.26 0.62 -7.26
N THR A 134 3.99 1.49 -6.28
CA THR A 134 4.50 2.86 -6.26
C THR A 134 6.02 2.89 -6.14
N TRP A 135 6.56 2.05 -5.27
CA TRP A 135 8.01 1.93 -5.08
C TRP A 135 8.71 1.52 -6.39
N LYS A 136 8.17 0.55 -7.11
CA LYS A 136 8.72 0.10 -8.40
C LYS A 136 8.51 1.12 -9.53
N ALA A 137 7.31 1.64 -9.71
CA ALA A 137 7.00 2.53 -10.82
C ALA A 137 7.60 3.94 -10.66
N LEU A 138 7.63 4.47 -9.44
CA LEU A 138 7.96 5.88 -9.17
C LEU A 138 9.29 6.08 -8.43
N GLY A 139 9.93 5.00 -7.95
CA GLY A 139 11.17 5.12 -7.18
C GLY A 139 11.01 5.89 -5.87
N ARG A 140 9.81 5.90 -5.28
CA ARG A 140 9.50 6.52 -3.98
C ARG A 140 8.51 5.68 -3.18
N PRO A 141 8.45 5.80 -1.85
CA PRO A 141 7.43 5.14 -1.05
C PRO A 141 6.01 5.60 -1.45
N PHE A 142 5.03 4.71 -1.29
CA PHE A 142 3.61 5.07 -1.28
C PHE A 142 3.29 5.82 0.00
N VAL A 143 2.79 7.04 -0.14
CA VAL A 143 2.53 7.94 0.97
C VAL A 143 1.05 7.95 1.30
N THR A 144 0.72 7.44 2.48
CA THR A 144 -0.60 7.62 3.09
C THR A 144 -0.54 8.80 4.05
N CYS A 145 -1.23 9.89 3.74
CA CYS A 145 -1.38 11.02 4.65
C CYS A 145 -2.60 10.78 5.55
N LYS A 146 -2.33 10.63 6.85
CA LYS A 146 -3.34 10.37 7.88
C LYS A 146 -3.53 11.61 8.73
N ALA A 147 -4.78 11.92 9.01
CA ALA A 147 -5.11 12.90 10.04
C ALA A 147 -6.35 12.57 10.85
N ALA A 148 -6.46 13.25 11.98
CA ALA A 148 -7.61 13.22 12.86
C ALA A 148 -8.11 14.66 13.03
N ALA A 149 -9.41 14.87 12.82
CA ALA A 149 -10.04 16.17 12.94
C ALA A 149 -11.41 16.07 13.58
N THR A 150 -11.88 17.19 14.12
CA THR A 150 -13.28 17.40 14.47
C THR A 150 -14.16 17.53 13.22
N LEU A 151 -15.47 17.50 13.37
CA LEU A 151 -16.43 17.62 12.27
C LEU A 151 -16.32 18.97 11.54
N ASP A 152 -15.92 20.03 12.23
CA ASP A 152 -15.60 21.34 11.66
C ASP A 152 -14.15 21.48 11.16
N GLY A 153 -13.41 20.37 11.08
CA GLY A 153 -12.10 20.28 10.42
C GLY A 153 -10.93 20.82 11.23
N ARG A 154 -10.99 20.77 12.56
CA ARG A 154 -9.92 21.20 13.46
C ARG A 154 -9.11 20.01 13.97
N VAL A 155 -7.77 20.12 13.95
CA VAL A 155 -6.87 19.02 14.33
C VAL A 155 -6.40 19.07 15.78
N THR A 156 -6.73 20.15 16.50
CA THR A 156 -6.51 20.27 17.94
C THR A 156 -7.78 20.77 18.59
N VAL A 157 -8.03 20.35 19.83
CA VAL A 157 -9.16 20.80 20.63
C VAL A 157 -8.63 21.22 22.01
N PRO A 158 -8.89 22.46 22.47
CA PRO A 158 -8.44 22.92 23.77
C PRO A 158 -8.88 22.00 24.92
N GLY A 159 -7.95 21.65 25.82
CA GLY A 159 -8.22 20.79 26.97
C GLY A 159 -8.45 19.31 26.64
N VAL A 160 -8.39 18.92 25.37
CA VAL A 160 -8.60 17.55 24.92
C VAL A 160 -7.30 17.00 24.35
N ARG A 161 -6.82 15.91 24.94
CA ARG A 161 -5.58 15.25 24.49
C ARG A 161 -5.72 14.54 23.15
N TRP A 162 -6.89 13.95 22.90
CA TRP A 162 -7.15 13.12 21.72
C TRP A 162 -8.44 13.56 21.04
N VAL A 163 -8.35 14.02 19.80
CA VAL A 163 -9.53 14.38 19.00
C VAL A 163 -10.42 13.17 18.74
N THR A 164 -9.82 12.03 18.40
CA THR A 164 -10.51 10.79 18.04
C THR A 164 -10.47 9.74 19.15
N GLY A 165 -11.46 8.83 19.12
CA GLY A 165 -11.68 7.79 20.10
C GLY A 165 -10.63 6.67 20.10
N ALA A 166 -10.70 5.81 21.12
CA ALA A 166 -9.77 4.69 21.28
C ALA A 166 -9.76 3.72 20.08
N PRO A 167 -10.91 3.36 19.46
CA PRO A 167 -10.92 2.51 18.26
C PRO A 167 -10.13 3.10 17.09
N SER A 168 -10.26 4.40 16.84
CA SER A 168 -9.51 5.11 15.80
C SER A 168 -8.00 5.13 16.09
N ARG A 169 -7.61 5.37 17.35
CA ARG A 169 -6.20 5.34 17.73
C ARG A 169 -5.60 3.93 17.61
N ARG A 170 -6.36 2.88 17.93
CA ARG A 170 -5.94 1.49 17.71
C ARG A 170 -5.68 1.22 16.22
N LEU A 171 -6.57 1.67 15.34
CA LEU A 171 -6.37 1.56 13.89
C LEU A 171 -5.12 2.33 13.41
N VAL A 172 -4.83 3.51 13.98
CA VAL A 172 -3.58 4.22 13.68
C VAL A 172 -2.37 3.37 14.06
N HIS A 173 -2.40 2.64 15.17
CA HIS A 173 -1.31 1.72 15.51
C HIS A 173 -1.20 0.53 14.54
N GLU A 174 -2.32 0.01 14.02
CA GLU A 174 -2.30 -1.00 12.95
C GLU A 174 -1.69 -0.43 11.66
N LEU A 175 -2.04 0.80 11.28
CA LEU A 175 -1.44 1.50 10.13
C LEU A 175 0.06 1.69 10.32
N ARG A 176 0.52 2.06 11.52
CA ARG A 176 1.96 2.17 11.84
C ARG A 176 2.65 0.81 11.74
N ALA A 177 2.02 -0.26 12.23
CA ALA A 177 2.59 -1.61 12.17
C ALA A 177 2.71 -2.15 10.74
N ALA A 178 1.81 -1.72 9.86
CA ALA A 178 1.79 -2.09 8.45
C ALA A 178 2.68 -1.20 7.56
N SER A 179 3.24 -0.11 8.08
CA SER A 179 4.06 0.84 7.32
C SER A 179 5.55 0.60 7.54
N ASP A 180 6.37 0.84 6.52
CA ASP A 180 7.83 0.77 6.64
C ASP A 180 8.39 1.96 7.43
N ALA A 181 7.74 3.12 7.28
CA ALA A 181 8.10 4.36 7.95
C ALA A 181 6.86 5.15 8.38
N VAL A 182 7.01 5.92 9.46
CA VAL A 182 6.04 6.89 9.97
C VAL A 182 6.74 8.23 10.10
N ALA A 183 6.13 9.29 9.58
CA ALA A 183 6.72 10.62 9.55
C ALA A 183 5.83 11.70 10.17
N VAL A 184 6.47 12.67 10.81
CA VAL A 184 5.87 13.94 11.22
C VAL A 184 6.78 15.11 10.83
N GLY A 185 6.27 16.33 10.93
CA GLY A 185 7.07 17.54 10.78
C GLY A 185 7.75 17.93 12.09
N MET A 186 8.86 18.67 11.99
CA MET A 186 9.59 19.20 13.15
C MET A 186 8.72 20.03 14.10
N GLY A 187 7.65 20.67 13.62
CA GLY A 187 6.66 21.35 14.47
C GLY A 187 5.98 20.38 15.44
N THR A 188 5.51 19.23 14.95
CA THR A 188 4.93 18.16 15.77
C THR A 188 5.97 17.56 16.72
N VAL A 189 7.21 17.36 16.27
CA VAL A 189 8.29 16.86 17.15
C VAL A 189 8.48 17.77 18.37
N ARG A 190 8.52 19.10 18.14
CA ARG A 190 8.72 20.09 19.20
C ARG A 190 7.52 20.26 20.11
N ALA A 191 6.31 20.12 19.57
CA ALA A 191 5.07 20.27 20.34
C ALA A 191 4.75 19.04 21.19
N ASP A 192 4.90 17.84 20.61
CA ASP A 192 4.30 16.62 21.16
C ASP A 192 5.30 15.55 21.58
N ALA A 193 6.59 15.70 21.24
CA ALA A 193 7.64 14.69 21.45
C ALA A 193 7.16 13.25 21.13
N PRO A 194 6.65 13.00 19.91
CA PRO A 194 5.92 11.77 19.61
C PRO A 194 6.87 10.58 19.49
N ARG A 195 6.43 9.42 19.98
CA ARG A 195 7.17 8.15 19.84
C ARG A 195 7.10 7.53 18.45
N LEU A 196 6.00 7.77 17.71
CA LEU A 196 5.72 7.25 16.36
C LEU A 196 5.80 5.73 16.14
N ASP A 197 5.89 4.95 17.20
CA ASP A 197 5.88 3.49 17.17
C ASP A 197 4.46 2.90 17.13
N ALA A 198 4.39 1.64 16.70
CA ALA A 198 3.20 0.80 16.76
C ALA A 198 3.14 0.09 18.12
N ARG A 199 1.99 0.15 18.80
CA ARG A 199 1.78 -0.34 20.16
C ARG A 199 0.38 -0.90 20.30
N ASP A 200 0.20 -1.83 21.23
CA ASP A 200 -1.10 -2.44 21.56
C ASP A 200 -1.78 -3.16 20.38
N VAL A 201 -0.97 -3.58 19.39
CA VAL A 201 -1.35 -4.31 18.17
C VAL A 201 -0.23 -5.31 17.84
N PRO A 202 -0.49 -6.37 17.05
CA PRO A 202 0.58 -7.23 16.55
C PRO A 202 1.58 -6.42 15.71
N VAL A 203 2.87 -6.52 16.04
CA VAL A 203 3.96 -5.84 15.32
C VAL A 203 5.07 -6.84 15.03
N THR A 204 5.30 -7.12 13.76
CA THR A 204 6.44 -7.94 13.32
C THR A 204 7.71 -7.11 13.24
N ARG A 205 7.60 -5.85 12.80
CA ARG A 205 8.71 -4.89 12.69
C ARG A 205 8.19 -3.50 13.01
N GLN A 206 8.90 -2.75 13.85
CA GLN A 206 8.57 -1.34 14.10
C GLN A 206 8.90 -0.49 12.86
N PRO A 207 8.06 0.50 12.52
CA PRO A 207 8.37 1.41 11.43
C PRO A 207 9.60 2.26 11.77
N ARG A 208 10.31 2.70 10.74
CA ARG A 208 11.26 3.80 10.89
C ARG A 208 10.51 5.07 11.28
N ARG A 209 11.07 5.84 12.19
CA ARG A 209 10.40 6.99 12.79
C ARG A 209 11.09 8.25 12.34
N LEU A 210 10.44 9.00 11.45
CA LEU A 210 11.06 10.08 10.69
C LEU A 210 10.54 11.45 11.14
N ALA A 211 11.42 12.44 11.11
CA ALA A 211 11.11 13.83 11.34
C ALA A 211 11.54 14.67 10.13
N PHE A 212 10.58 15.26 9.42
CA PHE A 212 10.87 16.16 8.30
C PHE A 212 11.01 17.61 8.76
N GLY A 213 12.06 18.28 8.30
CA GLY A 213 12.30 19.70 8.51
C GLY A 213 13.73 20.00 8.94
N ARG A 214 13.94 21.23 9.43
CA ARG A 214 15.27 21.68 9.86
C ARG A 214 15.52 21.32 11.32
N GLY A 215 16.69 20.74 11.58
CA GLY A 215 17.17 20.37 12.90
C GLY A 215 17.69 21.53 13.75
N PRO A 216 18.32 21.22 14.90
CA PRO A 216 18.50 19.87 15.44
C PRO A 216 17.20 19.29 16.03
N LEU A 217 17.15 17.97 16.19
CA LEU A 217 16.13 17.29 16.99
C LEU A 217 16.30 17.65 18.48
N PRO A 218 15.22 17.68 19.28
CA PRO A 218 15.33 17.82 20.73
C PRO A 218 16.18 16.72 21.37
N ASP A 219 16.83 17.02 22.49
CA ASP A 219 17.63 16.05 23.23
C ASP A 219 16.80 14.81 23.63
N GLY A 220 17.37 13.62 23.43
CA GLY A 220 16.69 12.35 23.71
C GLY A 220 15.66 11.93 22.64
N CYS A 221 15.48 12.71 21.57
CA CYS A 221 14.62 12.32 20.46
C CYS A 221 15.31 11.26 19.58
N GLU A 222 14.70 10.08 19.46
CA GLU A 222 15.22 8.95 18.66
C GLU A 222 14.71 8.94 17.21
N LEU A 223 14.10 10.04 16.76
CA LEU A 223 13.62 10.15 15.39
C LEU A 223 14.79 10.35 14.42
N GLU A 224 14.62 9.92 13.18
CA GLU A 224 15.57 10.14 12.11
C GLU A 224 15.21 11.45 11.39
N LEU A 225 16.13 12.43 11.41
CA LEU A 225 15.93 13.73 10.79
C LEU A 225 16.10 13.64 9.26
N ARG A 226 15.12 14.15 8.52
CA ARG A 226 15.11 14.32 7.06
C ARG A 226 14.98 15.81 6.75
N SER A 227 16.02 16.40 6.18
CA SER A 227 16.17 17.87 6.06
C SER A 227 16.29 18.38 4.62
N GLY A 228 16.44 17.48 3.65
CA GLY A 228 16.50 17.78 2.24
C GLY A 228 15.12 18.03 1.60
N PRO A 229 15.11 18.27 0.27
CA PRO A 229 13.89 18.36 -0.51
C PRO A 229 13.05 17.07 -0.38
N LEU A 230 11.72 17.20 -0.26
CA LEU A 230 10.84 16.06 0.04
C LEU A 230 10.97 14.93 -1.00
N ALA A 231 11.00 15.27 -2.29
CA ALA A 231 11.14 14.27 -3.35
C ALA A 231 12.47 13.50 -3.27
N GLU A 232 13.57 14.18 -2.95
CA GLU A 232 14.89 13.56 -2.81
C GLU A 232 14.95 12.66 -1.57
N GLU A 233 14.38 13.10 -0.45
CA GLU A 233 14.31 12.30 0.77
C GLU A 233 13.43 11.05 0.58
N LEU A 234 12.33 11.16 -0.15
CA LEU A 234 11.51 10.00 -0.52
C LEU A 234 12.26 9.04 -1.44
N ALA A 235 13.00 9.54 -2.44
CA ALA A 235 13.82 8.69 -3.29
C ALA A 235 14.94 7.99 -2.51
N ALA A 236 15.58 8.68 -1.56
CA ALA A 236 16.57 8.09 -0.67
C ALA A 236 15.95 6.97 0.20
N LEU A 237 14.78 7.22 0.79
CA LEU A 237 14.05 6.19 1.55
C LEU A 237 13.71 4.97 0.70
N ALA A 238 13.28 5.17 -0.56
CA ALA A 238 13.03 4.07 -1.48
C ALA A 238 14.30 3.27 -1.81
N ALA A 239 15.45 3.94 -2.02
CA ALA A 239 16.73 3.28 -2.23
C ALA A 239 17.18 2.47 -0.99
N GLU A 240 16.77 2.91 0.21
CA GLU A 240 16.96 2.18 1.47
C GLU A 240 15.91 1.06 1.70
N GLY A 241 15.02 0.82 0.73
CA GLY A 241 14.03 -0.27 0.77
C GLY A 241 12.71 0.07 1.48
N VAL A 242 12.41 1.34 1.72
CA VAL A 242 11.13 1.80 2.26
C VAL A 242 10.10 1.86 1.12
N GLN A 243 9.08 1.01 1.15
CA GLN A 243 8.01 0.97 0.14
C GLN A 243 6.79 1.80 0.54
N SER A 244 6.60 2.04 1.84
CA SER A 244 5.43 2.74 2.38
C SER A 244 5.78 3.76 3.45
N LEU A 245 5.10 4.91 3.42
CA LEU A 245 5.24 5.98 4.39
C LEU A 245 3.86 6.41 4.92
N LEU A 246 3.65 6.30 6.23
CA LEU A 246 2.52 6.90 6.92
C LEU A 246 2.90 8.32 7.37
N LEU A 247 2.33 9.32 6.71
CA LEU A 247 2.51 10.72 7.07
C LEU A 247 1.46 11.13 8.09
N GLU A 248 1.88 11.32 9.35
CA GLU A 248 1.09 11.91 10.44
C GLU A 248 1.46 13.38 10.64
N GLY A 249 1.80 14.06 9.55
CA GLY A 249 2.29 15.43 9.55
C GLY A 249 1.24 16.43 10.00
N GLY A 250 1.68 17.43 10.78
CA GLY A 250 0.90 18.64 11.01
C GLY A 250 0.61 19.41 9.70
N PRO A 251 -0.23 20.45 9.75
CA PRO A 251 -0.82 21.07 8.56
C PRO A 251 0.21 21.53 7.53
N THR A 252 1.33 22.10 7.96
CA THR A 252 2.41 22.55 7.06
C THR A 252 3.02 21.42 6.25
N LEU A 253 3.35 20.29 6.89
CA LEU A 253 4.01 19.18 6.20
C LEU A 253 3.02 18.45 5.28
N ALA A 254 1.80 18.19 5.77
CA ALA A 254 0.75 17.57 4.97
C ALA A 254 0.43 18.40 3.70
N THR A 255 0.35 19.72 3.84
CA THR A 255 0.15 20.65 2.71
C THR A 255 1.31 20.57 1.72
N ALA A 256 2.56 20.63 2.20
CA ALA A 256 3.73 20.57 1.33
C ALA A 256 3.82 19.26 0.53
N PHE A 257 3.48 18.12 1.13
CA PHE A 257 3.41 16.83 0.44
C PHE A 257 2.29 16.83 -0.63
N LEU A 258 1.12 17.39 -0.31
CA LEU A 258 0.00 17.47 -1.26
C LEU A 258 0.33 18.39 -2.45
N GLU A 259 0.87 19.57 -2.22
CA GLU A 259 1.21 20.53 -3.27
C GLU A 259 2.30 20.02 -4.22
N GLN A 260 3.19 19.17 -3.72
CA GLN A 260 4.22 18.52 -4.53
C GLN A 260 3.74 17.22 -5.20
N GLY A 261 2.47 16.83 -5.04
CA GLY A 261 1.92 15.61 -5.62
C GLY A 261 2.54 14.33 -5.06
N LEU A 262 2.97 14.38 -3.80
CA LEU A 262 3.68 13.29 -3.11
C LEU A 262 2.76 12.46 -2.21
N VAL A 263 1.48 12.80 -2.07
CA VAL A 263 0.48 11.98 -1.36
C VAL A 263 -0.25 11.10 -2.36
N ASP A 264 -0.38 9.81 -2.05
CA ASP A 264 -1.12 8.86 -2.87
C ASP A 264 -2.51 8.58 -2.29
N ARG A 265 -2.60 8.44 -0.96
CA ARG A 265 -3.85 8.16 -0.23
C ARG A 265 -4.04 9.09 0.96
N LEU A 266 -5.29 9.47 1.19
CA LEU A 266 -5.74 10.21 2.37
C LEU A 266 -6.57 9.31 3.30
N LEU A 267 -6.26 9.37 4.58
CA LEU A 267 -7.06 8.78 5.66
C LEU A 267 -7.44 9.87 6.67
N LEU A 268 -8.71 10.26 6.70
CA LEU A 268 -9.22 11.29 7.61
C LEU A 268 -10.17 10.67 8.63
N PHE A 269 -9.74 10.65 9.88
CA PHE A 269 -10.60 10.32 11.01
C PHE A 269 -11.35 11.57 11.47
N VAL A 270 -12.68 11.52 11.44
CA VAL A 270 -13.57 12.61 11.82
C VAL A 270 -14.29 12.24 13.12
N ALA A 271 -13.98 12.97 14.19
CA ALA A 271 -14.66 12.82 15.47
C ALA A 271 -15.99 13.60 15.49
N PRO A 272 -17.04 13.11 16.19
CA PRO A 272 -18.35 13.76 16.29
C PRO A 272 -18.31 14.93 17.30
N LEU A 273 -17.40 15.88 17.06
CA LEU A 273 -17.11 17.02 17.93
C LEU A 273 -16.99 18.28 17.06
N LEU A 274 -17.34 19.43 17.62
CA LEU A 274 -17.07 20.75 17.02
C LEU A 274 -16.12 21.50 17.94
N SER A 275 -14.98 21.94 17.43
CA SER A 275 -13.99 22.70 18.22
C SER A 275 -14.26 24.21 18.15
N GLY A 276 -14.76 24.70 17.02
CA GLY A 276 -14.91 26.12 16.69
C GLY A 276 -13.59 26.80 16.32
N ASP A 277 -12.55 26.56 17.12
CA ASP A 277 -11.22 27.16 16.97
C ASP A 277 -10.11 26.10 16.83
N GLY A 278 -8.95 26.54 16.36
CA GLY A 278 -7.74 25.74 16.20
C GLY A 278 -7.24 25.65 14.75
N PRO A 279 -6.04 25.07 14.55
CA PRO A 279 -5.53 24.75 13.23
C PRO A 279 -6.46 23.83 12.44
N ARG A 280 -6.57 24.10 11.13
CA ARG A 280 -7.18 23.21 10.15
C ARG A 280 -6.26 22.04 9.84
N LEU A 281 -6.82 21.02 9.18
CA LEU A 281 -6.06 19.88 8.67
C LEU A 281 -4.93 20.28 7.71
N LEU A 282 -5.25 21.13 6.73
CA LEU A 282 -4.31 21.62 5.73
C LEU A 282 -4.20 23.14 5.85
N GLY A 283 -3.07 23.67 5.39
CA GLY A 283 -2.92 25.06 5.03
C GLY A 283 -3.71 25.37 3.75
N ASP A 284 -3.50 26.58 3.22
CA ASP A 284 -4.07 26.94 1.92
C ASP A 284 -3.35 26.16 0.82
N LEU A 285 -4.11 25.61 -0.13
CA LEU A 285 -3.59 24.92 -1.30
C LEU A 285 -3.52 25.90 -2.47
N ALA A 286 -2.44 25.85 -3.25
CA ALA A 286 -2.31 26.64 -4.47
C ALA A 286 -3.41 26.34 -5.53
N ALA A 287 -3.94 25.11 -5.54
CA ALA A 287 -5.03 24.70 -6.41
C ALA A 287 -5.88 23.58 -5.76
N PRO A 288 -7.14 23.38 -6.19
CA PRO A 288 -7.94 22.25 -5.73
C PRO A 288 -7.29 20.91 -6.10
N VAL A 289 -7.29 19.96 -5.16
CA VAL A 289 -6.84 18.58 -5.37
C VAL A 289 -8.06 17.68 -5.54
N GLY A 290 -8.21 17.07 -6.71
CA GLY A 290 -9.26 16.09 -6.96
C GLY A 290 -8.98 14.78 -6.23
N LEU A 291 -10.02 14.15 -5.69
CA LEU A 291 -9.95 12.87 -5.02
C LEU A 291 -10.82 11.84 -5.73
N THR A 292 -10.36 10.60 -5.79
CA THR A 292 -11.11 9.46 -6.32
C THR A 292 -11.30 8.42 -5.22
N ARG A 293 -12.19 7.44 -5.47
CA ARG A 293 -12.42 6.31 -4.57
C ARG A 293 -12.78 6.71 -3.13
N LEU A 294 -13.48 7.83 -2.97
CA LEU A 294 -13.92 8.30 -1.66
C LEU A 294 -14.85 7.26 -1.03
N SER A 295 -14.49 6.80 0.16
CA SER A 295 -15.29 5.89 0.97
C SER A 295 -15.33 6.36 2.42
N ALA A 296 -16.34 5.91 3.15
CA ALA A 296 -16.54 6.23 4.55
C ALA A 296 -16.89 4.95 5.32
N ARG A 297 -16.33 4.79 6.52
CA ARG A 297 -16.72 3.73 7.45
C ARG A 297 -16.70 4.20 8.88
N GLN A 298 -17.60 3.67 9.70
CA GLN A 298 -17.65 3.95 11.12
C GLN A 298 -16.50 3.27 11.87
N VAL A 299 -15.92 3.96 12.85
CA VAL A 299 -14.83 3.48 13.72
C VAL A 299 -15.11 3.89 15.17
N GLY A 300 -15.86 3.07 15.89
CA GLY A 300 -16.44 3.49 17.16
C GLY A 300 -17.43 4.65 16.94
N ASP A 301 -17.21 5.77 17.64
CA ASP A 301 -18.00 6.98 17.47
C ASP A 301 -17.48 7.90 16.35
N ASP A 302 -16.28 7.63 15.83
CA ASP A 302 -15.68 8.40 14.74
C ASP A 302 -16.08 7.84 13.37
N VAL A 303 -15.82 8.62 12.31
CA VAL A 303 -15.88 8.17 10.91
C VAL A 303 -14.49 8.22 10.31
N LEU A 304 -14.05 7.15 9.65
CA LEU A 304 -12.87 7.17 8.78
C LEU A 304 -13.31 7.39 7.34
N LEU A 305 -12.81 8.48 6.74
CA LEU A 305 -12.86 8.75 5.32
C LEU A 305 -11.55 8.30 4.66
N GLU A 306 -11.65 7.57 3.56
CA GLU A 306 -10.51 7.14 2.74
C GLU A 306 -10.71 7.62 1.31
N ALA A 307 -9.67 8.18 0.71
CA ALA A 307 -9.69 8.58 -0.70
C ALA A 307 -8.29 8.53 -1.32
N TYR A 308 -8.23 8.39 -2.64
CA TYR A 308 -6.99 8.39 -3.40
C TYR A 308 -6.80 9.75 -4.09
N VAL A 309 -5.58 10.26 -4.04
CA VAL A 309 -5.14 11.42 -4.83
C VAL A 309 -4.69 10.96 -6.23
N ARG A 310 -4.21 9.71 -6.32
CA ARG A 310 -3.79 9.03 -7.55
C ARG A 310 -4.17 7.55 -7.48
N GLU A 311 -4.54 6.96 -8.61
CA GLU A 311 -4.75 5.51 -8.71
C GLU A 311 -3.41 4.74 -8.52
N PRO A 312 -3.38 3.71 -7.67
CA PRO A 312 -2.21 2.86 -7.45
C PRO A 312 -1.95 1.88 -8.62
#